data_AF-A0A8X6PP79-F1
#
_entry.id   AF-A0A8X6PP79-F1
#
_cell.length_a   1.000
_cell.length_b   1.000
_cell.length_c   1.000
_cell.angle_alpha   90.00
_cell.angle_beta   90.00
_cell.angle_gamma   90.00
#
_symmetry.space_group_name_H-M   'P 1'
#
loop_
_entity.id
_entity.type
_entity.pdbx_description
1 polymer ?
#
loop_
_entity_poly.entity_id
_entity_poly.type
_entity_poly.pdbx_seq_one_letter_code
_entity_poly.pdbx_strand_id
1 'polypeptide(L)'
;FESAVLNLDQISSEDVIKAMATCHSLSRIDGEVRGYNLDQKMFNLTGWDLREPALGNDVPFEYIPPRIVTGNLSSSNEVSIALVKMFPFESSLKRMSVVTQMEGRDHFDVFLKGAPELVISLSRKDTVPDDVMEVLEYYSSQGFRVIALAFKHLTNDIAWKEVQKLTRRQSFNSYNSQQKMWNDRRKRFCRNNKSKNGSEL
;
A
#
# COMPACT_ATOMS: atom_id res chain seq x y z
N PHE A 1 15.30 12.09 16.22
CA PHE A 1 14.49 11.44 15.16
C PHE A 1 13.67 12.52 14.47
N GLU A 2 13.75 12.62 13.14
CA GLU A 2 13.02 13.64 12.38
C GLU A 2 11.49 13.53 12.57
N SER A 3 10.82 14.65 12.32
CA SER A 3 9.37 14.79 12.49
C SER A 3 8.62 13.76 11.68
N ALA A 4 7.59 13.19 12.31
CA ALA A 4 6.61 12.39 11.65
C ALA A 4 6.10 13.03 10.34
N VAL A 5 5.92 12.23 9.29
CA VAL A 5 5.23 12.63 8.07
C VAL A 5 3.77 12.79 8.42
N LEU A 6 3.31 14.03 8.26
CA LEU A 6 1.94 14.43 8.49
C LEU A 6 1.19 14.66 7.17
N ASN A 7 1.91 14.87 6.05
CA ASN A 7 1.36 15.22 4.74
C ASN A 7 2.03 14.44 3.60
N LEU A 8 1.33 14.24 2.48
CA LEU A 8 1.85 13.48 1.33
C LEU A 8 2.98 14.14 0.56
N ASP A 9 3.10 15.46 0.59
CA ASP A 9 4.22 16.19 -0.03
C ASP A 9 5.57 15.82 0.61
N GLN A 10 5.49 15.10 1.73
CA GLN A 10 6.62 14.53 2.43
C GLN A 10 6.91 13.07 2.01
N ILE A 11 6.24 12.48 1.02
CA ILE A 11 6.52 11.12 0.54
C ILE A 11 7.03 11.23 -0.89
N SER A 12 8.34 11.05 -1.09
CA SER A 12 8.94 11.16 -2.42
C SER A 12 8.85 9.88 -3.25
N SER A 13 8.24 8.81 -2.72
CA SER A 13 8.15 7.51 -3.40
C SER A 13 6.75 7.28 -3.93
N GLU A 14 6.65 7.26 -5.27
CA GLU A 14 5.46 6.85 -6.00
C GLU A 14 4.95 5.48 -5.56
N ASP A 15 5.83 4.52 -5.27
CA ASP A 15 5.47 3.17 -4.83
C ASP A 15 4.76 3.17 -3.48
N VAL A 16 5.12 4.08 -2.56
CA VAL A 16 4.41 4.22 -1.28
C VAL A 16 3.03 4.82 -1.48
N ILE A 17 2.90 5.83 -2.34
CA ILE A 17 1.60 6.42 -2.68
C ILE A 17 0.70 5.35 -3.31
N LYS A 18 1.20 4.60 -4.30
CA LYS A 18 0.50 3.47 -4.91
C LYS A 18 0.13 2.40 -3.87
N ALA A 19 1.02 2.07 -2.94
CA ALA A 19 0.73 1.10 -1.87
C ALA A 19 -0.38 1.58 -0.93
N MET A 20 -0.37 2.85 -0.53
CA MET A 20 -1.43 3.44 0.31
C MET A 20 -2.77 3.50 -0.44
N ALA A 21 -2.74 3.80 -1.73
CA ALA A 21 -3.92 3.89 -2.58
C ALA A 21 -4.52 2.52 -2.96
N THR A 22 -3.74 1.43 -2.96
CA THR A 22 -4.20 0.12 -3.49
C THR A 22 -4.25 -0.99 -2.45
N CYS A 23 -3.33 -1.01 -1.48
CA CYS A 23 -3.18 -2.13 -0.56
C CYS A 23 -4.13 -2.00 0.63
N HIS A 24 -5.44 -2.10 0.39
CA HIS A 24 -6.47 -2.04 1.43
C HIS A 24 -7.72 -2.82 1.06
N SER A 25 -8.59 -3.09 2.03
CA SER A 25 -9.87 -3.78 1.80
C SER A 25 -11.07 -2.83 1.64
N LEU A 26 -10.83 -1.53 1.44
CA LEU A 26 -11.90 -0.52 1.30
C LEU A 26 -12.84 -0.81 0.13
N SER A 27 -14.11 -0.47 0.28
CA SER A 27 -15.16 -0.51 -0.75
C SER A 27 -15.88 0.83 -0.82
N ARG A 28 -16.54 1.12 -1.94
CA ARG A 28 -17.34 2.33 -2.10
C ARG A 28 -18.82 1.98 -1.96
N ILE A 29 -19.45 2.45 -0.88
CA ILE A 29 -20.86 2.20 -0.56
C ILE A 29 -21.55 3.55 -0.45
N ASP A 30 -22.64 3.76 -1.18
CA ASP A 30 -23.41 5.02 -1.21
C ASP A 30 -22.56 6.27 -1.49
N GLY A 31 -21.54 6.13 -2.35
CA GLY A 31 -20.64 7.23 -2.70
C GLY A 31 -19.56 7.53 -1.63
N GLU A 32 -19.46 6.73 -0.58
CA GLU A 32 -18.45 6.88 0.46
C GLU A 32 -17.49 5.68 0.52
N VAL A 33 -16.22 5.96 0.79
CA VAL A 33 -15.21 4.91 0.99
C VAL A 33 -15.33 4.36 2.42
N ARG A 34 -15.63 3.07 2.54
CA ARG A 34 -15.88 2.38 3.82
C ARG A 34 -14.88 1.24 4.03
N GLY A 35 -14.52 1.02 5.30
CA GLY A 35 -13.63 -0.07 5.75
C GLY A 35 -12.90 0.29 7.04
N TYR A 36 -11.72 -0.28 7.29
CA TYR A 36 -10.95 0.01 8.50
C TYR A 36 -10.51 1.47 8.58
N ASN A 37 -10.60 2.08 9.78
CA ASN A 37 -10.31 3.51 9.99
C ASN A 37 -8.90 3.92 9.53
N LEU A 38 -7.91 3.07 9.76
CA LEU A 38 -6.53 3.33 9.34
C LEU A 38 -6.40 3.33 7.81
N ASP A 39 -7.08 2.42 7.14
CA ASP A 39 -7.07 2.30 5.69
C ASP A 39 -7.75 3.49 5.03
N GLN A 40 -8.92 3.90 5.56
CA GLN A 40 -9.60 5.10 5.09
C GLN A 40 -8.72 6.34 5.22
N LYS A 41 -8.00 6.50 6.35
CA LYS A 41 -7.08 7.62 6.55
C LYS A 41 -5.92 7.58 5.55
N MET A 42 -5.28 6.43 5.34
CA MET A 42 -4.19 6.30 4.36
C MET A 42 -4.67 6.57 2.93
N PHE A 43 -5.84 6.05 2.56
CA PHE A 43 -6.43 6.25 1.24
C PHE A 43 -6.85 7.71 1.02
N ASN A 44 -7.58 8.31 1.96
CA ASN A 44 -8.01 9.70 1.83
C ASN A 44 -6.84 10.68 1.78
N LEU A 45 -5.71 10.34 2.41
CA LEU A 45 -4.49 11.13 2.28
C LEU A 45 -4.03 11.18 0.83
N THR A 46 -4.10 10.08 0.05
CA THR A 46 -3.69 10.04 -1.37
C THR A 46 -4.45 11.00 -2.24
N GLY A 47 -5.68 11.34 -1.88
CA GLY A 47 -6.57 12.11 -2.75
C GLY A 47 -6.97 11.34 -4.00
N TRP A 48 -6.78 10.02 -4.01
CA TRP A 48 -7.19 9.15 -5.10
C TRP A 48 -8.64 8.74 -4.94
N ASP A 49 -9.28 8.37 -6.04
CA ASP A 49 -10.63 7.82 -6.04
C ASP A 49 -10.63 6.30 -6.21
N LEU A 50 -11.63 5.64 -5.61
CA LEU A 50 -11.83 4.20 -5.67
C LEU A 50 -13.19 3.92 -6.30
N ARG A 51 -13.20 3.08 -7.34
CA ARG A 51 -14.42 2.59 -7.99
C ARG A 51 -14.44 1.07 -8.11
N GLU A 52 -15.64 0.50 -8.04
CA GLU A 52 -15.92 -0.92 -8.24
C GLU A 52 -16.69 -1.04 -9.57
N PRO A 53 -16.02 -1.33 -10.69
CA PRO A 53 -16.66 -1.35 -12.01
C PRO A 53 -17.65 -2.51 -12.13
N ALA A 54 -18.77 -2.25 -12.80
CA ALA A 54 -19.78 -3.26 -13.12
C ALA A 54 -19.46 -3.95 -14.45
N LEU A 55 -20.05 -5.13 -14.68
CA LEU A 55 -19.98 -5.81 -15.97
C LEU A 55 -20.54 -4.89 -17.07
N GLY A 56 -19.81 -4.77 -18.18
CA GLY A 56 -20.17 -3.90 -19.30
C GLY A 56 -19.63 -2.46 -19.20
N ASN A 57 -19.02 -2.07 -18.08
CA ASN A 57 -18.31 -0.80 -18.01
C ASN A 57 -17.04 -0.85 -18.86
N ASP A 58 -16.76 0.23 -19.59
CA ASP A 58 -15.48 0.40 -20.27
C ASP A 58 -14.37 0.67 -19.23
N VAL A 59 -13.27 -0.05 -19.36
CA VAL A 59 -12.13 0.02 -18.44
C VAL A 59 -10.82 -0.04 -19.24
N PRO A 60 -9.76 0.67 -18.81
CA PRO A 60 -8.50 0.71 -19.55
C PRO A 60 -7.62 -0.53 -19.29
N PHE A 61 -8.25 -1.71 -19.14
CA PHE A 61 -7.59 -2.96 -18.77
C PHE A 61 -8.14 -4.13 -19.60
N GLU A 62 -7.35 -5.20 -19.75
CA GLU A 62 -7.75 -6.38 -20.53
C GLU A 62 -9.03 -7.04 -20.01
N TYR A 63 -9.25 -7.00 -18.69
CA TYR A 63 -10.46 -7.49 -18.03
C TYR A 63 -10.96 -6.48 -17.00
N ILE A 64 -12.25 -6.55 -16.69
CA ILE A 64 -12.87 -5.77 -15.61
C ILE A 64 -12.31 -6.26 -14.27
N PRO A 65 -11.49 -5.45 -13.56
CA PRO A 65 -10.98 -5.83 -12.25
C PRO A 65 -12.06 -5.61 -11.18
N PRO A 66 -11.96 -6.27 -10.01
CA PRO A 66 -12.85 -6.00 -8.88
C PRO A 66 -12.90 -4.53 -8.46
N ARG A 67 -11.75 -3.83 -8.51
CA ARG A 67 -11.58 -2.44 -8.09
C ARG A 67 -10.59 -1.73 -9.00
N ILE A 68 -10.83 -0.44 -9.24
CA ILE A 68 -9.89 0.47 -9.89
C ILE A 68 -9.70 1.66 -8.95
N VAL A 69 -8.44 2.06 -8.78
CA VAL A 69 -8.11 3.33 -8.14
C VAL A 69 -7.51 4.28 -9.15
N THR A 70 -7.89 5.54 -9.11
CA THR A 70 -7.45 6.56 -10.05
C THR A 70 -6.96 7.77 -9.28
N GLY A 71 -5.82 8.33 -9.68
CA GLY A 71 -5.31 9.55 -9.07
C GLY A 71 -4.05 10.07 -9.73
N ASN A 72 -3.58 11.21 -9.24
CA ASN A 72 -2.41 11.89 -9.78
C ASN A 72 -1.13 11.38 -9.11
N LEU A 73 -0.21 10.84 -9.91
CA LEU A 73 1.12 10.44 -9.44
C LEU A 73 2.12 11.61 -9.52
N SER A 74 1.88 12.53 -10.45
CA SER A 74 2.60 13.80 -10.63
C SER A 74 1.62 14.87 -11.13
N SER A 75 2.06 16.13 -11.19
CA SER A 75 1.22 17.31 -11.47
C SER A 75 0.44 17.27 -12.80
N SER A 76 0.73 16.32 -13.70
CA SER A 76 0.13 16.24 -15.04
C SER A 76 -0.35 14.86 -15.46
N ASN A 77 -0.13 13.81 -14.66
CA ASN A 77 -0.41 12.43 -15.08
C ASN A 77 -1.37 11.76 -14.08
N GLU A 78 -2.66 11.79 -14.43
CA GLU A 78 -3.65 10.90 -13.83
C GLU A 78 -3.37 9.47 -14.30
N VAL A 79 -3.41 8.53 -13.36
CA VAL A 79 -3.12 7.12 -13.62
C VAL A 79 -4.24 6.28 -13.03
N SER A 80 -4.71 5.29 -13.78
CA SER A 80 -5.58 4.23 -13.27
C SER A 80 -4.77 3.00 -12.88
N ILE A 81 -5.09 2.40 -11.73
CA ILE A 81 -4.52 1.15 -11.27
C ILE A 81 -5.64 0.15 -10.97
N ALA A 82 -5.62 -0.97 -11.68
CA ALA A 82 -6.49 -2.11 -11.41
C ALA A 82 -5.99 -2.89 -10.20
N LEU A 83 -6.87 -3.21 -9.26
CA LEU A 83 -6.63 -4.17 -8.19
C LEU A 83 -7.06 -5.54 -8.69
N VAL A 84 -6.14 -6.25 -9.34
CA VAL A 84 -6.38 -7.50 -10.06
C VAL A 84 -6.74 -8.63 -9.10
N LYS A 85 -5.96 -8.78 -8.01
CA LYS A 85 -6.20 -9.81 -7.00
C LYS A 85 -5.81 -9.33 -5.62
N MET A 86 -6.77 -9.36 -4.70
CA MET A 86 -6.55 -8.98 -3.31
C MET A 86 -6.40 -10.22 -2.42
N PHE A 87 -5.42 -10.17 -1.52
CA PHE A 87 -5.24 -11.13 -0.45
C PHE A 87 -5.48 -10.40 0.88
N PRO A 88 -6.70 -10.50 1.44
CA PRO A 88 -7.09 -9.79 2.66
C PRO A 88 -6.14 -10.09 3.82
N PHE A 89 -6.17 -9.21 4.81
CA PHE A 89 -5.37 -9.33 6.03
C PHE A 89 -5.71 -10.64 6.75
N GLU A 90 -4.68 -11.43 7.04
CA GLU A 90 -4.81 -12.63 7.87
C GLU A 90 -3.99 -12.46 9.14
N SER A 91 -4.65 -12.58 10.30
CA SER A 91 -4.01 -12.37 11.61
C SER A 91 -2.84 -13.32 11.86
N SER A 92 -2.93 -14.57 11.38
CA SER A 92 -1.84 -15.56 11.46
C SER A 92 -0.61 -15.16 10.63
N LEU A 93 -0.82 -14.46 9.51
CA LEU A 93 0.24 -13.99 8.62
C LEU A 93 0.68 -12.55 8.91
N LYS A 94 -0.11 -11.82 9.71
CA LYS A 94 0.09 -10.41 10.08
C LYS A 94 0.31 -9.47 8.88
N ARG A 95 -0.27 -9.78 7.73
CA ARG A 95 -0.10 -9.01 6.47
C ARG A 95 -1.29 -9.15 5.54
N MET A 96 -1.48 -8.15 4.68
CA MET A 96 -2.30 -8.23 3.46
C MET A 96 -1.45 -7.91 2.23
N SER A 97 -1.87 -8.35 1.06
CA SER A 97 -1.22 -7.97 -0.19
C SER A 97 -2.23 -7.82 -1.32
N VAL A 98 -1.87 -7.07 -2.35
CA VAL A 98 -2.69 -6.88 -3.55
C VAL A 98 -1.78 -6.98 -4.78
N VAL A 99 -2.24 -7.69 -5.80
CA VAL A 99 -1.64 -7.67 -7.14
C VAL A 99 -2.39 -6.64 -7.97
N THR A 100 -1.65 -5.76 -8.62
CA THR A 100 -2.16 -4.61 -9.34
C THR A 100 -1.60 -4.55 -10.75
N GLN A 101 -2.32 -3.90 -11.66
CA GLN A 101 -1.79 -3.50 -12.97
C GLN A 101 -2.07 -2.01 -13.16
N MET A 102 -1.04 -1.26 -13.47
CA MET A 102 -1.15 0.15 -13.83
C MET A 102 -1.49 0.27 -15.31
N GLU A 103 -2.37 1.21 -15.65
CA GLU A 103 -2.71 1.53 -17.04
C GLU A 103 -1.46 1.81 -17.88
N GLY A 104 -1.41 1.23 -19.08
CA GLY A 104 -0.27 1.35 -19.98
C GLY A 104 1.00 0.57 -19.57
N ARG A 105 0.98 -0.20 -18.46
CA ARG A 105 2.08 -1.10 -18.09
C ARG A 105 1.78 -2.54 -18.51
N ASP A 106 2.83 -3.23 -18.94
CA ASP A 106 2.84 -4.63 -19.38
C ASP A 106 3.14 -5.64 -18.25
N HIS A 107 3.32 -5.15 -17.03
CA HIS A 107 3.63 -5.96 -15.86
C HIS A 107 2.68 -5.68 -14.71
N PHE A 108 2.73 -6.56 -13.71
CA PHE A 108 1.94 -6.45 -12.49
C PHE A 108 2.83 -6.07 -11.31
N ASP A 109 2.30 -5.26 -10.40
CA ASP A 109 2.94 -4.90 -9.15
C ASP A 109 2.23 -5.59 -7.99
N VAL A 110 3.01 -6.09 -7.02
CA VAL A 110 2.48 -6.60 -5.75
C VAL A 110 2.83 -5.63 -4.64
N PHE A 111 1.81 -5.05 -4.01
CA PHE A 111 1.95 -4.24 -2.81
C PHE A 111 1.55 -5.03 -1.58
N LEU A 112 2.31 -4.87 -0.50
CA LEU A 112 2.09 -5.54 0.76
C LEU A 112 2.15 -4.54 1.91
N LYS A 113 1.24 -4.69 2.87
CA LYS A 113 1.31 -4.02 4.16
C LYS A 113 1.11 -4.99 5.31
N GLY A 114 1.85 -4.80 6.40
CA GLY A 114 1.79 -5.72 7.53
C GLY A 114 2.61 -5.29 8.74
N ALA A 115 2.71 -6.21 9.70
CA ALA A 115 3.56 -6.06 10.87
C ALA A 115 5.02 -5.86 10.43
N PRO A 116 5.74 -4.87 10.98
CA PRO A 116 7.09 -4.52 10.53
C PRO A 116 8.06 -5.70 10.48
N GLU A 117 8.07 -6.54 11.51
CA GLU A 117 8.98 -7.69 11.62
C GLU A 117 8.73 -8.70 10.50
N LEU A 118 7.45 -8.91 10.14
CA LEU A 118 7.11 -9.79 9.02
C LEU A 118 7.54 -9.17 7.69
N VAL A 119 7.25 -7.90 7.46
CA VAL A 119 7.61 -7.25 6.19
C VAL A 119 9.12 -7.22 5.99
N ILE A 120 9.88 -6.93 7.05
CA ILE A 120 11.35 -6.98 7.04
C ILE A 120 11.84 -8.39 6.71
N SER A 121 11.28 -9.42 7.37
CA SER A 121 11.67 -10.81 7.11
C SER A 121 11.42 -11.28 5.67
N LEU A 122 10.48 -10.62 4.98
CA LEU A 122 10.11 -10.89 3.59
C LEU A 122 10.80 -9.97 2.58
N SER A 123 11.58 -8.99 3.05
CA SER A 123 12.26 -8.01 2.21
C SER A 123 13.69 -8.44 1.95
N ARG A 124 14.27 -7.95 0.86
CA ARG A 124 15.70 -8.13 0.61
C ARG A 124 16.51 -7.33 1.62
N LYS A 125 17.47 -7.99 2.27
CA LYS A 125 18.30 -7.39 3.33
C LYS A 125 18.98 -6.10 2.88
N ASP A 126 19.45 -6.00 1.65
CA ASP A 126 20.13 -4.80 1.12
C ASP A 126 19.19 -3.62 0.82
N THR A 127 17.87 -3.84 0.87
CA THR A 127 16.86 -2.78 0.72
C THR A 127 16.33 -2.29 2.07
N VAL A 128 16.65 -3.02 3.15
CA VAL A 128 16.25 -2.69 4.51
C VAL A 128 17.30 -1.72 5.09
N PRO A 129 16.93 -0.52 5.55
CA PRO A 129 17.86 0.37 6.23
C PRO A 129 18.34 -0.23 7.55
N ASP A 130 19.62 -0.02 7.86
CA ASP A 130 20.27 -0.56 9.05
C ASP A 130 19.64 -0.06 10.36
N ASP A 131 19.08 1.15 10.36
CA ASP A 131 18.44 1.77 11.53
C ASP A 131 16.97 1.35 11.71
N VAL A 132 16.42 0.46 10.88
CA VAL A 132 14.98 0.14 10.91
C VAL A 132 14.52 -0.31 12.30
N MET A 133 15.32 -1.12 13.01
CA MET A 133 14.93 -1.67 14.30
C MET A 133 14.84 -0.60 15.38
N GLU A 134 15.82 0.32 15.43
CA GLU A 134 15.84 1.46 16.35
C GLU A 134 14.61 2.36 16.14
N VAL A 135 14.23 2.52 14.88
CA VAL A 135 13.11 3.38 14.47
C VAL A 135 11.77 2.75 14.83
N LEU A 136 11.64 1.45 14.62
CA LEU A 136 10.47 0.68 15.05
C LEU A 136 10.32 0.76 16.57
N GLU A 137 11.41 0.58 17.32
CA GLU A 137 11.42 0.67 18.77
C GLU A 137 11.04 2.08 19.24
N TYR A 138 11.64 3.12 18.66
CA TYR A 138 11.34 4.51 18.98
C TYR A 138 9.84 4.80 18.83
N TYR A 139 9.25 4.58 17.65
CA TYR A 139 7.84 4.91 17.44
C TYR A 139 6.88 4.01 18.23
N SER A 140 7.24 2.74 18.44
CA SER A 140 6.44 1.83 19.27
C SER A 140 6.44 2.27 20.74
N SER A 141 7.59 2.72 21.27
CA SER A 141 7.70 3.25 22.64
C SER A 141 6.84 4.49 22.89
N GLN A 142 6.57 5.26 21.83
CA GLN A 142 5.69 6.44 21.87
C GLN A 142 4.20 6.08 21.73
N GLY A 143 3.86 4.79 21.60
CA GLY A 143 2.48 4.32 21.45
C GLY A 143 1.92 4.44 20.03
N PHE A 144 2.76 4.69 19.02
CA PHE A 144 2.30 4.72 17.62
C PHE A 144 2.11 3.30 17.09
N ARG A 145 1.06 3.12 16.28
CA ARG A 145 0.88 1.90 15.49
C ARG A 145 1.74 2.00 14.24
N VAL A 146 2.82 1.22 14.18
CA VAL A 146 3.70 1.14 13.01
C VAL A 146 3.21 0.06 12.05
N ILE A 147 3.18 0.38 10.76
CA ILE A 147 2.90 -0.57 9.67
C ILE A 147 4.01 -0.43 8.64
N ALA A 148 4.57 -1.55 8.22
CA ALA A 148 5.55 -1.57 7.14
C ALA A 148 4.89 -1.85 5.80
N LEU A 149 5.46 -1.26 4.76
CA LEU A 149 5.08 -1.44 3.36
C LEU A 149 6.25 -2.08 2.60
N ALA A 150 5.92 -2.98 1.69
CA ALA A 150 6.86 -3.52 0.73
C ALA A 150 6.17 -3.69 -0.62
N PHE A 151 6.96 -3.67 -1.69
CA PHE A 151 6.47 -3.94 -3.02
C PHE A 151 7.46 -4.78 -3.82
N LYS A 152 6.96 -5.38 -4.89
CA LYS A 152 7.77 -6.00 -5.93
C LYS A 152 7.06 -5.97 -7.27
N HIS A 153 7.83 -6.00 -8.34
CA HIS A 153 7.33 -6.22 -9.69
C HIS A 153 7.23 -7.73 -9.95
N LEU A 154 6.13 -8.17 -10.57
CA LEU A 154 6.04 -9.51 -11.17
C LEU A 154 6.73 -9.47 -12.53
N THR A 155 7.33 -10.59 -12.94
CA THR A 155 7.97 -10.73 -14.25
C THR A 155 6.97 -10.48 -15.37
N ASN A 156 7.43 -9.90 -16.48
CA ASN A 156 6.59 -9.43 -17.59
C ASN A 156 5.86 -10.55 -18.35
N ASP A 157 6.14 -11.83 -18.06
CA ASP A 157 5.58 -12.98 -18.79
C ASP A 157 4.33 -13.60 -18.15
N ILE A 158 3.74 -12.98 -17.12
CA ILE A 158 2.54 -13.51 -16.45
C ILE A 158 1.29 -12.91 -17.05
N ALA A 159 0.38 -13.73 -17.57
CA ALA A 159 -0.90 -13.26 -18.09
C ALA A 159 -1.90 -12.94 -16.96
N TRP A 160 -2.86 -12.03 -17.21
CA TRP A 160 -3.89 -11.67 -16.22
C TRP A 160 -4.66 -12.88 -15.66
N LYS A 161 -4.99 -13.84 -16.53
CA LYS A 161 -5.67 -15.10 -16.15
C LYS A 161 -4.83 -15.96 -15.19
N GLU A 162 -3.51 -15.87 -15.26
CA GLU A 162 -2.60 -16.56 -14.35
C GLU A 162 -2.49 -15.83 -13.01
N VAL A 163 -2.49 -14.48 -13.04
CA VAL A 163 -2.58 -13.65 -11.83
C VAL A 163 -3.82 -14.02 -11.01
N GLN A 164 -4.97 -14.21 -11.66
CA GLN A 164 -6.21 -14.65 -11.01
C GLN A 164 -6.08 -16.02 -10.31
N LYS A 165 -5.13 -16.86 -10.73
CA LYS A 165 -4.85 -18.18 -10.12
C LYS A 165 -3.77 -18.14 -9.04
N LEU A 166 -3.01 -17.05 -8.91
CA LEU A 166 -1.93 -16.95 -7.92
C LEU A 166 -2.44 -17.19 -6.50
N THR A 167 -1.73 -18.01 -5.73
CA THR A 167 -1.95 -18.13 -4.29
C THR A 167 -1.25 -16.99 -3.55
N ARG A 168 -1.68 -16.71 -2.31
CA ARG A 168 -1.02 -15.71 -1.45
C ARG A 168 0.46 -16.02 -1.25
N ARG A 169 0.81 -17.31 -1.12
CA ARG A 169 2.21 -17.73 -1.00
C ARG A 169 2.99 -17.36 -2.24
N GLN A 170 2.47 -17.63 -3.44
CA GLN A 170 3.15 -17.31 -4.70
C GLN A 170 3.25 -15.80 -4.94
N SER A 171 2.23 -15.03 -4.54
CA SER A 171 2.21 -13.58 -4.77
C SER A 171 3.35 -12.85 -4.07
N PHE A 172 3.85 -13.32 -2.92
CA PHE A 172 4.95 -12.65 -2.20
C PHE A 172 6.17 -13.54 -1.89
N ASN A 173 6.08 -14.87 -1.95
CA ASN A 173 7.20 -15.79 -1.67
C ASN A 173 7.92 -16.35 -2.91
N SER A 174 7.59 -15.89 -4.13
CA SER A 174 8.36 -16.31 -5.31
C SER A 174 9.80 -15.80 -5.19
N TYR A 175 10.73 -16.74 -5.04
CA TYR A 175 12.18 -16.57 -5.05
C TYR A 175 12.61 -15.76 -6.28
N ASN A 176 12.76 -14.42 -6.17
CA ASN A 176 13.62 -13.60 -7.04
C ASN A 176 13.68 -12.11 -6.59
N SER A 177 14.91 -11.69 -6.31
CA SER A 177 15.65 -10.44 -6.60
C SER A 177 15.06 -9.02 -6.51
N GLN A 178 13.74 -8.80 -6.40
CA GLN A 178 13.15 -7.46 -6.63
C GLN A 178 12.20 -6.97 -5.51
N GLN A 179 12.36 -7.45 -4.27
CA GLN A 179 11.61 -6.92 -3.12
C GLN A 179 12.33 -5.70 -2.55
N LYS A 180 11.70 -4.53 -2.59
CA LYS A 180 12.22 -3.31 -1.96
C LYS A 180 11.35 -2.97 -0.75
N MET A 181 11.98 -2.89 0.42
CA MET A 181 11.37 -2.16 1.53
C MET A 181 11.50 -0.67 1.25
N TRP A 182 10.45 0.10 1.50
CA TRP A 182 10.55 1.53 1.32
C TRP A 182 11.55 2.11 2.34
N ASN A 183 12.54 2.84 1.81
CA ASN A 183 13.63 3.45 2.57
C ASN A 183 13.85 4.87 2.03
N ASP A 184 13.04 5.83 2.48
CA ASP A 184 13.41 7.23 2.41
C ASP A 184 13.95 7.65 3.78
N ARG A 185 15.25 7.98 3.82
CA ARG A 185 15.94 8.45 5.03
C ARG A 185 15.35 9.75 5.59
N ARG A 186 14.48 10.44 4.85
CA ARG A 186 14.08 11.80 5.17
C ARG A 186 12.71 11.94 5.82
N LYS A 187 11.78 10.97 5.71
CA LYS A 187 10.35 11.29 5.94
C LYS A 187 9.46 10.10 6.38
N ARG A 188 9.38 9.79 7.68
CA ARG A 188 8.62 8.62 8.25
C ARG A 188 7.27 8.99 8.87
N PHE A 189 6.17 8.29 8.56
CA PHE A 189 4.77 8.61 9.00
C PHE A 189 4.50 8.36 10.49
N CYS A 190 3.88 9.33 11.19
CA CYS A 190 3.32 9.18 12.55
C CYS A 190 2.25 10.25 12.83
N ARG A 191 1.15 9.89 13.52
CA ARG A 191 0.07 10.84 13.85
C ARG A 191 -0.06 11.02 15.36
N ASN A 192 0.17 12.24 15.84
CA ASN A 192 -0.10 12.65 17.22
C ASN A 192 -1.59 12.47 17.59
N ASN A 193 -1.86 11.66 18.61
CA ASN A 193 -3.10 11.73 19.39
C ASN A 193 -2.78 12.44 20.71
N LYS A 194 -2.71 13.77 20.68
CA LYS A 194 -2.92 14.58 21.88
C LYS A 194 -4.05 15.54 21.61
N SER A 195 -5.26 15.09 21.91
CA SER A 195 -6.33 16.00 22.33
C SER A 195 -5.83 16.74 23.56
N LYS A 196 -5.37 17.98 23.39
CA LYS A 196 -5.44 18.97 24.47
C LYS A 196 -6.92 19.19 24.72
N ASN A 197 -7.40 18.84 25.92
CA ASN A 197 -8.35 19.64 26.68
C ASN A 197 -8.50 19.03 28.09
N GLY A 198 -8.32 19.92 29.08
CA GLY A 198 -8.15 19.64 30.50
C GLY A 198 -6.82 20.27 30.93
N SER A 199 -6.79 21.39 31.66
CA SER A 199 -7.80 22.10 32.42
C SER A 199 -7.16 23.41 32.91
N GLU A 200 -7.87 24.53 32.92
CA GLU A 200 -7.78 25.54 34.00
C GLU A 200 -8.88 26.60 33.83
N LEU A 201 -9.69 26.72 34.90
CA LEU A 201 -10.73 27.69 35.26
C LEU A 201 -12.08 27.61 34.55
#